data_AF-A0A2M9WBR4-F1
#
_entry.id   AF-A0A2M9WBR4-F1
#
_cell.length_a   1.000
_cell.length_b   1.000
_cell.length_c   1.000
_cell.angle_alpha   90.00
_cell.angle_beta   90.00
_cell.angle_gamma   90.00
#
_symmetry.space_group_name_H-M   'P 1'
#
loop_
_entity.id
_entity.type
_entity.pdbx_description
1 polymer ?
#
loop_
_entity_poly.entity_id
_entity_poly.type
_entity_poly.pdbx_seq_one_letter_code
_entity_poly.pdbx_strand_id
1 'polypeptide(L)'
;MFNKLSNKELVSVTHDLAKTLGADTPLLDIAKLLAESATRLDVAIARGNELQRKVEDTEALMLAMRDDSRESRSKLELVTAECAALVNYIDGECYTESKRTGVYTCAGINKPASPATDAMVNEIRAEGVELAINYLMNKFEGTGHIGVPVMALESLANQLRADAAKDGE
;
A
#
# COMPACT_ATOMS: atom_id res chain seq x y z
N MET A 1 28.36 -22.91 14.35
CA MET A 1 29.57 -23.63 14.80
C MET A 1 29.17 -25.08 15.00
N PHE A 2 29.46 -25.97 14.04
CA PHE A 2 29.10 -27.39 14.17
C PHE A 2 30.07 -28.04 15.16
N ASN A 3 29.55 -28.51 16.28
CA ASN A 3 30.34 -29.14 17.33
C ASN A 3 30.87 -30.49 16.79
N LYS A 4 32.20 -30.63 16.68
CA LYS A 4 32.84 -31.84 16.16
C LYS A 4 32.84 -32.89 17.28
N LEU A 5 31.89 -33.82 17.25
CA LEU A 5 31.82 -34.95 18.18
C LEU A 5 33.10 -35.79 18.12
N SER A 6 33.58 -36.29 19.26
CA SER A 6 34.65 -37.28 19.28
C SER A 6 34.15 -38.63 18.75
N ASN A 7 35.04 -39.48 18.24
CA ASN A 7 34.66 -40.80 17.68
C ASN A 7 33.85 -41.65 18.66
N LYS A 8 34.12 -41.54 19.97
CA LYS A 8 33.44 -42.32 21.01
C LYS A 8 32.03 -41.82 21.26
N GLU A 9 31.83 -40.51 21.28
CA GLU A 9 30.50 -39.90 21.41
C GLU A 9 29.66 -40.16 20.17
N LEU A 10 30.27 -40.07 18.98
CA LEU A 10 29.61 -40.41 17.73
C LEU A 10 29.06 -41.84 17.77
N VAL A 11 29.90 -42.83 18.12
CA VAL A 11 29.48 -44.24 18.25
C VAL A 11 28.36 -44.43 19.28
N SER A 12 28.37 -43.69 20.40
CA SER A 12 27.28 -43.77 21.39
C SER A 12 25.96 -43.23 20.83
N VAL A 13 25.99 -42.10 20.11
CA VAL A 13 24.82 -41.52 19.46
C VAL A 13 24.29 -42.45 18.39
N THR A 14 25.17 -43.12 17.62
CA THR A 14 24.73 -44.12 16.64
C THR A 14 24.12 -45.34 17.29
N HIS A 15 24.65 -45.78 18.43
CA HIS A 15 24.12 -46.94 19.16
C HIS A 15 22.77 -46.63 19.83
N ASP A 16 22.60 -45.42 20.36
CA ASP A 16 21.32 -44.93 20.87
C ASP A 16 20.31 -44.79 19.74
N LEU A 17 20.69 -44.19 18.61
CA LEU A 17 19.84 -44.09 17.42
C LEU A 17 19.40 -45.47 16.90
N ALA A 18 20.31 -46.43 16.80
CA ALA A 18 20.01 -47.81 16.40
C ALA A 18 19.04 -48.49 17.37
N LYS A 19 19.15 -48.18 18.66
CA LYS A 19 18.24 -48.69 19.69
C LYS A 19 16.86 -48.04 19.61
N THR A 20 16.77 -46.76 19.28
CA THR A 20 15.50 -46.04 19.07
C THR A 20 14.81 -46.48 17.79
N LEU A 21 15.57 -46.85 16.76
CA LEU A 21 15.04 -47.50 15.56
C LEU A 21 14.48 -48.89 15.94
N GLY A 22 15.20 -49.72 16.71
CA GLY A 22 14.69 -51.04 17.10
C GLY A 22 14.64 -52.04 15.91
N ALA A 23 14.45 -53.33 16.21
CA ALA A 23 14.55 -54.39 15.19
C ALA A 23 13.34 -54.47 14.23
N ASP A 24 12.17 -53.98 14.66
CA ASP A 24 10.91 -54.04 13.90
C ASP A 24 10.54 -52.71 13.23
N THR A 25 11.42 -51.70 13.24
CA THR A 25 11.12 -50.49 12.47
C THR A 25 11.18 -50.81 10.99
N PRO A 26 10.12 -50.47 10.22
CA PRO A 26 10.22 -50.48 8.77
C PRO A 26 11.13 -49.33 8.35
N LEU A 27 12.44 -49.60 8.35
CA LEU A 27 13.51 -48.66 7.99
C LEU A 27 13.24 -48.00 6.63
N LEU A 28 12.58 -48.75 5.75
CA LEU A 28 12.11 -48.31 4.43
C LEU A 28 11.04 -47.21 4.52
N ASP A 29 10.11 -47.29 5.47
CA ASP A 29 9.04 -46.30 5.60
C ASP A 29 9.55 -45.02 6.26
N ILE A 30 10.53 -45.12 7.18
CA ILE A 30 11.27 -43.96 7.71
C ILE A 30 12.04 -43.27 6.59
N ALA A 31 12.73 -44.04 5.73
CA ALA A 31 13.45 -43.49 4.58
C ALA A 31 12.52 -42.80 3.58
N LYS A 32 11.33 -43.37 3.31
CA LYS A 32 10.31 -42.73 2.47
C LYS A 32 9.80 -41.42 3.07
N LEU A 33 9.47 -41.41 4.37
CA LEU A 33 9.02 -40.20 5.07
C LEU A 33 10.10 -39.11 5.08
N LEU A 34 11.37 -39.49 5.28
CA LEU A 34 12.51 -38.57 5.20
C LEU A 34 12.69 -38.01 3.79
N ALA A 35 12.58 -38.84 2.75
CA ALA A 35 12.67 -38.41 1.36
C ALA A 35 11.51 -37.46 0.99
N GLU A 36 10.29 -37.77 1.44
CA GLU A 36 9.12 -36.91 1.23
C GLU A 36 9.25 -35.59 2.00
N SER A 37 9.74 -35.64 3.24
CA SER A 37 9.98 -34.44 4.06
C SER A 37 11.08 -33.55 3.46
N ALA A 38 12.16 -34.14 2.94
CA ALA A 38 13.21 -33.41 2.23
C ALA A 38 12.63 -32.71 1.00
N THR A 39 11.86 -33.43 0.18
CA THR A 39 11.22 -32.87 -1.01
C THR A 39 10.25 -31.73 -0.65
N ARG A 40 9.43 -31.90 0.41
CA ARG A 40 8.51 -30.86 0.90
C ARG A 40 9.26 -29.64 1.43
N LEU A 41 10.40 -29.85 2.10
CA LEU A 41 11.25 -28.76 2.59
C LEU A 41 11.89 -27.98 1.44
N ASP A 42 12.38 -28.66 0.40
CA ASP A 42 12.92 -28.01 -0.80
C ASP A 42 11.87 -27.15 -1.49
N VAL A 43 10.64 -27.67 -1.64
CA VAL A 43 9.50 -26.90 -2.17
C VAL A 43 9.17 -25.70 -1.28
N ALA A 44 9.17 -25.88 0.05
CA ALA A 44 8.91 -24.81 1.00
C ALA A 44 9.99 -23.70 0.93
N ILE A 45 11.26 -24.07 0.79
CA ILE A 45 12.38 -23.12 0.62
C ILE A 45 12.24 -22.37 -0.70
N ALA A 46 11.98 -23.07 -1.81
CA ALA A 46 11.78 -22.44 -3.10
C ALA A 46 10.62 -21.44 -3.07
N ARG A 47 9.49 -21.81 -2.45
CA ARG A 47 8.34 -20.92 -2.25
C ARG A 47 8.67 -19.75 -1.32
N GLY A 48 9.43 -19.99 -0.25
CA GLY A 48 9.87 -18.96 0.68
C GLY A 48 10.73 -17.90 0.01
N ASN A 49 11.68 -18.33 -0.83
CA ASN A 49 12.54 -17.43 -1.61
C ASN A 49 11.73 -16.60 -2.62
N GLU A 50 10.73 -17.19 -3.27
CA GLU A 50 9.85 -16.46 -4.18
C GLU A 50 9.00 -15.43 -3.44
N LEU A 51 8.46 -15.77 -2.27
CA LEU A 51 7.72 -14.83 -1.42
C LEU A 51 8.62 -13.68 -0.94
N GLN A 52 9.86 -13.97 -0.55
CA GLN A 52 10.86 -12.97 -0.17
C GLN A 52 11.06 -11.94 -1.30
N ARG A 53 11.26 -12.40 -2.55
CA ARG A 53 11.41 -11.51 -3.71
C ARG A 53 10.16 -10.65 -3.95
N LYS A 54 8.97 -11.24 -3.85
CA LYS A 54 7.72 -10.47 -3.98
C LYS A 54 7.57 -9.42 -2.89
N VAL A 55 7.99 -9.71 -1.65
CA VAL A 55 7.99 -8.71 -0.57
C VAL A 55 8.92 -7.56 -0.93
N GLU A 56 10.16 -7.83 -1.32
CA GLU A 56 11.16 -6.83 -1.73
C GLU A 56 10.68 -5.98 -2.91
N ASP A 57 10.12 -6.60 -3.95
CA ASP A 57 9.56 -5.90 -5.11
C ASP A 57 8.38 -4.99 -4.71
N THR A 58 7.49 -5.48 -3.83
CA THR A 58 6.38 -4.65 -3.34
C THR A 58 6.85 -3.49 -2.47
N GLU A 59 7.90 -3.67 -1.68
CA GLU A 59 8.50 -2.60 -0.88
C GLU A 59 9.11 -1.51 -1.77
N ALA A 60 9.82 -1.91 -2.83
CA ALA A 60 10.35 -0.97 -3.82
C ALA A 60 9.23 -0.18 -4.51
N LEU A 61 8.14 -0.84 -4.90
CA LEU A 61 7.00 -0.19 -5.55
C LEU A 61 6.27 0.78 -4.60
N MET A 62 6.09 0.40 -3.33
CA MET A 62 5.51 1.30 -2.31
C MET A 62 6.36 2.55 -2.08
N LEU A 63 7.69 2.43 -2.08
CA LEU A 63 8.60 3.58 -1.96
C LEU A 63 8.45 4.52 -3.16
N ALA A 64 8.43 4.00 -4.39
CA ALA A 64 8.25 4.79 -5.59
C ALA A 64 6.90 5.53 -5.60
N MET A 65 5.80 4.84 -5.23
CA MET A 65 4.47 5.47 -5.11
C MET A 65 4.44 6.58 -4.05
N ARG A 66 5.17 6.41 -2.94
CA ARG A 66 5.26 7.41 -1.89
C ARG A 66 5.98 8.68 -2.37
N ASP A 67 7.03 8.53 -3.16
CA ASP A 67 7.78 9.65 -3.72
C ASP A 67 6.94 10.42 -4.74
N ASP A 68 6.25 9.72 -5.64
CA ASP A 68 5.33 10.34 -6.60
C ASP A 68 4.16 11.07 -5.91
N SER A 69 3.60 10.47 -4.85
CA SER A 69 2.59 11.11 -4.01
C SER A 69 3.12 12.33 -3.25
N ARG A 70 4.42 12.35 -2.93
CA ARG A 70 5.06 13.52 -2.29
C ARG A 70 5.25 14.64 -3.31
N GLU A 71 5.71 14.32 -4.51
CA GLU A 71 5.87 15.28 -5.60
C GLU A 71 4.53 15.91 -5.98
N SER A 72 3.50 15.09 -6.18
CA SER A 72 2.15 15.56 -6.50
C SER A 72 1.58 16.50 -5.43
N ARG A 73 1.80 16.19 -4.14
CA ARG A 73 1.40 17.07 -3.03
C ARG A 73 2.16 18.40 -3.03
N SER A 74 3.47 18.38 -3.31
CA SER A 74 4.26 19.61 -3.39
C SER A 74 3.79 20.51 -4.54
N LYS A 75 3.46 19.94 -5.70
CA LYS A 75 2.90 20.69 -6.84
C LYS A 75 1.54 21.27 -6.50
N LEU A 76 0.68 20.49 -5.81
CA LEU A 76 -0.63 20.97 -5.37
C LEU A 76 -0.50 22.16 -4.43
N GLU A 77 0.41 22.13 -3.45
CA GLU A 77 0.64 23.23 -2.51
C GLU A 77 1.08 24.52 -3.22
N LEU A 78 1.98 24.42 -4.21
CA LEU A 78 2.38 25.54 -5.06
C LEU A 78 1.21 26.12 -5.84
N VAL A 79 0.43 25.27 -6.51
CA VAL A 79 -0.74 25.70 -7.29
C VAL A 79 -1.79 26.35 -6.39
N THR A 80 -2.05 25.80 -5.19
CA THR A 80 -2.98 26.41 -4.22
C THR A 80 -2.50 27.81 -3.80
N ALA A 81 -1.20 28.00 -3.56
CA ALA A 81 -0.63 29.30 -3.22
C ALA A 81 -0.74 30.30 -4.40
N GLU A 82 -0.45 29.87 -5.62
CA GLU A 82 -0.60 30.70 -6.83
C GLU A 82 -2.06 31.08 -7.07
N CYS A 83 -3.00 30.15 -6.92
CA CYS A 83 -4.43 30.42 -7.01
C CYS A 83 -4.89 31.44 -5.96
N ALA A 84 -4.42 31.33 -4.72
CA ALA A 84 -4.73 32.30 -3.68
C ALA A 84 -4.20 33.71 -4.01
N ALA A 85 -2.97 33.81 -4.52
CA ALA A 85 -2.39 35.06 -4.97
C ALA A 85 -3.18 35.68 -6.14
N LEU A 86 -3.59 34.85 -7.10
CA LEU A 86 -4.37 35.29 -8.26
C LEU A 86 -5.76 35.80 -7.87
N VAL A 87 -6.43 35.15 -6.91
CA VAL A 87 -7.73 35.61 -6.38
C VAL A 87 -7.60 37.00 -5.77
N ASN A 88 -6.57 37.25 -4.96
CA ASN A 88 -6.32 38.58 -4.38
C ASN A 88 -6.07 39.64 -5.45
N TYR A 89 -5.32 39.29 -6.50
CA TYR A 89 -5.06 40.18 -7.63
C TYR A 89 -6.35 40.52 -8.40
N ILE A 90 -7.22 39.53 -8.62
CA ILE A 90 -8.51 39.73 -9.30
C ILE A 90 -9.44 40.65 -8.49
N ASP A 91 -9.48 40.48 -7.17
CA ASP A 91 -10.33 41.28 -6.28
C ASP A 91 -9.82 42.74 -6.14
N GLY A 92 -8.51 42.96 -6.17
CA GLY A 92 -7.90 44.29 -5.96
C GLY A 92 -7.70 45.13 -7.22
N GLU A 93 -7.28 44.50 -8.33
CA GLU A 93 -6.67 45.23 -9.46
C GLU A 93 -7.36 44.98 -10.82
N CYS A 94 -8.28 44.01 -10.90
CA CYS A 94 -8.90 43.63 -12.18
C CYS A 94 -10.31 44.21 -12.38
N TYR A 95 -10.57 44.71 -13.59
CA TYR A 95 -11.88 45.23 -14.02
C TYR A 95 -12.32 44.62 -15.34
N THR A 96 -13.60 44.30 -15.46
CA THR A 96 -14.23 43.85 -16.70
C THR A 96 -15.06 44.97 -17.32
N GLU A 97 -14.87 45.20 -18.62
CA GLU A 97 -15.65 46.15 -19.41
C GLU A 97 -16.72 45.43 -20.22
N SER A 98 -17.97 45.90 -20.11
CA SER A 98 -19.03 45.47 -21.01
C SER A 98 -18.90 46.17 -22.36
N LYS A 99 -18.52 45.43 -23.41
CA LYS A 99 -18.45 45.94 -24.80
C LYS A 99 -19.75 46.56 -25.32
N ARG A 100 -20.89 46.20 -24.71
CA ARG A 100 -22.24 46.67 -25.10
C ARG A 100 -22.65 47.96 -24.38
N THR A 101 -22.19 48.17 -23.15
CA THR A 101 -22.63 49.30 -22.30
C THR A 101 -21.50 50.24 -21.88
N GLY A 102 -20.24 49.88 -22.11
CA GLY A 102 -19.04 50.64 -21.71
C GLY A 102 -18.81 50.70 -20.20
N VAL A 103 -19.57 49.93 -19.42
CA VAL A 103 -19.48 49.95 -17.95
C VAL A 103 -18.31 49.09 -17.49
N TYR A 104 -17.45 49.66 -16.66
CA TYR A 104 -16.40 48.94 -15.92
C TYR A 104 -16.93 48.45 -14.58
N THR A 105 -16.67 47.18 -14.29
CA THR A 105 -17.04 46.52 -13.02
C THR A 105 -15.84 45.75 -12.49
N CYS A 106 -15.72 45.60 -11.17
CA CYS A 106 -14.64 44.79 -10.57
C CYS A 106 -14.80 43.33 -11.02
N ALA A 107 -13.70 42.74 -11.49
CA ALA A 107 -13.67 41.35 -11.96
C ALA A 107 -13.94 40.35 -10.82
N GLY A 108 -13.62 40.73 -9.57
CA GLY A 108 -13.91 39.97 -8.36
C GLY A 108 -15.39 39.66 -8.13
N ILE A 109 -16.30 40.49 -8.64
CA ILE A 109 -17.77 40.30 -8.50
C ILE A 109 -18.23 39.03 -9.23
N ASN A 110 -17.59 38.68 -10.34
CA ASN A 110 -17.88 37.47 -11.12
C ASN A 110 -16.72 36.46 -11.05
N LYS A 111 -15.91 36.50 -9.98
CA LYS A 111 -14.82 35.53 -9.86
C LYS A 111 -15.39 34.11 -9.86
N PRO A 112 -14.85 33.20 -10.67
CA PRO A 112 -15.26 31.81 -10.60
C PRO A 112 -14.95 31.33 -9.18
N ALA A 113 -15.98 30.94 -8.45
CA ALA A 113 -15.80 30.18 -7.23
C ALA A 113 -15.08 28.88 -7.61
N SER A 114 -14.08 28.45 -6.83
CA SER A 114 -13.41 27.17 -7.03
C SER A 114 -13.96 25.97 -6.22
N PRO A 115 -15.26 25.82 -5.90
CA PRO A 115 -15.81 24.57 -5.37
C PRO A 115 -15.43 23.34 -6.18
N ALA A 116 -15.29 23.51 -7.49
CA ALA A 116 -14.89 22.46 -8.41
C ALA A 116 -13.48 21.91 -8.14
N THR A 117 -12.56 22.72 -7.60
CA THR A 117 -11.19 22.27 -7.29
C THR A 117 -11.14 21.47 -6.00
N ASP A 118 -11.87 21.89 -4.98
CA ASP A 118 -11.92 21.18 -3.69
C ASP A 118 -12.71 19.88 -3.81
N ALA A 119 -13.82 19.88 -4.55
CA ALA A 119 -14.55 18.67 -4.89
C ALA A 119 -13.68 17.68 -5.69
N MET A 120 -12.93 18.16 -6.69
CA MET A 120 -12.01 17.32 -7.46
C MET A 120 -10.84 16.79 -6.61
N VAL A 121 -10.26 17.61 -5.72
CA VAL A 121 -9.20 17.18 -4.79
C VAL A 121 -9.74 16.13 -3.80
N ASN A 122 -10.96 16.29 -3.32
CA ASN A 122 -11.61 15.30 -2.44
C ASN A 122 -11.92 14.00 -3.18
N GLU A 123 -12.32 14.04 -4.46
CA GLU A 123 -12.50 12.84 -5.27
C GLU A 123 -11.16 12.12 -5.52
N ILE A 124 -10.10 12.84 -5.89
CA ILE A 124 -8.75 12.25 -6.07
C ILE A 124 -8.26 11.60 -4.77
N ARG A 125 -8.56 12.21 -3.60
CA ARG A 125 -8.24 11.60 -2.30
C ARG A 125 -9.07 10.34 -2.04
N ALA A 126 -10.36 10.33 -2.39
CA ALA A 126 -11.23 9.16 -2.25
C ALA A 126 -10.76 8.00 -3.15
N GLU A 127 -10.40 8.28 -4.40
CA GLU A 127 -9.81 7.31 -5.33
C GLU A 127 -8.50 6.72 -4.80
N GLY A 128 -7.63 7.55 -4.21
CA GLY A 128 -6.39 7.09 -3.59
C GLY A 128 -6.63 6.14 -2.40
N VAL A 129 -7.68 6.39 -1.61
CA VAL A 129 -8.09 5.51 -0.50
C VAL A 129 -8.64 4.18 -1.04
N GLU A 130 -9.42 4.20 -2.13
CA GLU A 130 -9.90 2.97 -2.79
C GLU A 130 -8.77 2.13 -3.39
N LEU A 131 -7.76 2.77 -3.99
CA LEU A 131 -6.58 2.06 -4.48
C LEU A 131 -5.83 1.36 -3.33
N ALA A 132 -5.71 2.02 -2.17
CA ALA A 132 -5.11 1.43 -0.98
C ALA A 132 -5.92 0.25 -0.42
N ILE A 133 -7.26 0.35 -0.42
CA ILE A 133 -8.15 -0.76 -0.03
C ILE A 133 -7.95 -1.96 -0.96
N ASN A 134 -7.98 -1.75 -2.27
CA ASN A 134 -7.79 -2.81 -3.26
C ASN A 134 -6.42 -3.49 -3.12
N TYR A 135 -5.36 -2.72 -2.88
CA TYR A 135 -4.03 -3.25 -2.62
C TYR A 135 -3.99 -4.12 -1.36
N LEU A 136 -4.59 -3.65 -0.25
CA LEU A 136 -4.63 -4.40 1.01
C LEU A 136 -5.44 -5.69 0.89
N MET A 137 -6.59 -5.64 0.21
CA MET A 137 -7.45 -6.80 -0.02
C MET A 137 -6.74 -7.88 -0.83
N ASN A 138 -6.02 -7.49 -1.90
CA ASN A 138 -5.26 -8.41 -2.74
C ASN A 138 -4.02 -8.97 -1.99
N LYS A 139 -3.27 -8.12 -1.29
CA LYS A 139 -2.03 -8.54 -0.58
C LYS A 139 -2.29 -9.54 0.54
N PHE A 140 -3.45 -9.45 1.19
CA PHE A 140 -3.78 -10.25 2.37
C PHE A 140 -4.93 -11.24 2.10
N GLU A 141 -5.24 -11.52 0.85
CA GLU A 141 -6.29 -12.44 0.44
C GLU A 141 -6.11 -13.81 1.14
N GLY A 142 -7.10 -14.20 1.96
CA GLY A 142 -7.07 -15.45 2.74
C GLY A 142 -6.57 -15.35 4.20
N THR A 143 -6.20 -14.16 4.70
CA THR A 143 -5.73 -14.00 6.10
C THR A 143 -6.83 -13.71 7.13
N GLY A 144 -8.06 -13.39 6.69
CA GLY A 144 -9.24 -13.22 7.55
C GLY A 144 -9.19 -12.08 8.59
N HIS A 145 -8.15 -11.22 8.60
CA HIS A 145 -7.91 -10.22 9.66
C HIS A 145 -7.84 -8.76 9.18
N ILE A 146 -8.29 -8.47 7.95
CA ILE A 146 -8.18 -7.14 7.33
C ILE A 146 -9.46 -6.29 7.46
N GLY A 147 -10.56 -6.86 7.97
CA GLY A 147 -11.88 -6.24 7.92
C GLY A 147 -11.96 -4.87 8.60
N VAL A 148 -11.38 -4.71 9.79
CA VAL A 148 -11.46 -3.44 10.54
C VAL A 148 -10.68 -2.30 9.88
N PRO A 149 -9.41 -2.50 9.44
CA PRO A 149 -8.68 -1.49 8.66
C PRO A 149 -9.35 -1.12 7.33
N VAL A 150 -9.88 -2.10 6.60
CA VAL A 150 -10.55 -1.85 5.30
C VAL A 150 -11.84 -1.05 5.48
N MET A 151 -12.68 -1.40 6.46
CA MET A 151 -13.91 -0.64 6.76
C MET A 151 -13.61 0.81 7.18
N ALA A 152 -12.53 1.04 7.91
CA ALA A 152 -12.12 2.40 8.28
C ALA A 152 -11.71 3.24 7.07
N LEU A 153 -11.01 2.62 6.10
CA LEU A 153 -10.64 3.26 4.84
C LEU A 153 -11.87 3.51 3.95
N GLU A 154 -12.80 2.55 3.85
CA GLU A 154 -14.05 2.71 3.11
C GLU A 154 -14.89 3.87 3.69
N SER A 155 -14.97 3.96 5.01
CA SER A 155 -15.63 5.08 5.69
C SER A 155 -14.97 6.41 5.37
N LEU A 156 -13.63 6.46 5.30
CA LEU A 156 -12.91 7.69 4.97
C LEU A 156 -13.15 8.12 3.52
N ALA A 157 -13.14 7.19 2.56
CA ALA A 157 -13.44 7.48 1.15
C ALA A 157 -14.86 8.08 1.00
N ASN A 158 -15.85 7.49 1.69
CA ASN A 158 -17.22 7.98 1.66
C ASN A 158 -17.37 9.37 2.29
N GLN A 159 -16.63 9.67 3.37
CA GLN A 159 -16.63 11.00 3.98
C GLN A 159 -16.07 12.07 3.03
N LEU A 160 -14.95 11.79 2.35
CA LEU A 160 -14.33 12.71 1.40
C LEU A 160 -15.29 13.08 0.25
N ARG A 161 -16.04 12.10 -0.27
CA ARG A 161 -17.08 12.34 -1.29
C ARG A 161 -18.27 13.13 -0.76
N ALA A 162 -18.70 12.85 0.47
CA ALA A 162 -19.81 13.56 1.09
C ALA A 162 -19.47 15.03 1.39
N ASP A 163 -18.22 15.32 1.72
CA ASP A 163 -17.77 16.70 1.96
C ASP A 163 -17.57 17.46 0.63
N ALA A 164 -17.11 16.79 -0.43
CA ALA A 164 -17.11 17.34 -1.80
C ALA A 164 -18.50 17.79 -2.29
N ALA A 165 -19.57 17.10 -1.88
CA ALA A 165 -20.94 17.42 -2.27
C ALA A 165 -21.53 18.62 -1.51
N LYS A 166 -20.97 19.02 -0.36
CA LYS A 166 -21.47 20.12 0.47
C LYS A 166 -20.87 21.47 0.11
N ASP A 167 -19.65 21.49 -0.44
CA ASP A 167 -18.93 22.73 -0.77
C ASP A 167 -19.37 23.32 -2.14
N GLY A 168 -20.24 22.64 -2.88
CA GLY A 168 -20.76 23.03 -4.19
C GLY A 168 -22.13 23.73 -4.21
N GLU A 169 -22.72 24.05 -3.06
CA GLU A 169 -23.98 24.83 -2.92
C GLU A 169 -23.74 26.33 -2.65
#